data_AF-A0A7Y5DFB9-F1
#
_entry.id   AF-A0A7Y5DFB9-F1
#
_cell.length_a   1.000
_cell.length_b   1.000
_cell.length_c   1.000
_cell.angle_alpha   90.00
_cell.angle_beta   90.00
_cell.angle_gamma   90.00
#
_symmetry.space_group_name_H-M   'P 1'
#
loop_
_entity.id
_entity.type
_entity.pdbx_description
1 polymer ?
#
loop_
_entity_poly.entity_id
_entity_poly.type
_entity_poly.pdbx_seq_one_letter_code
_entity_poly.pdbx_strand_id
1 'polypeptide(L)'
;MREEQIGGLRTRITGGTDGKGGGRGPLVLLLHGFGAPGDDLVSLADVLNVPTGTKFVFPEGPLSLSFGSSDARAWWLIDMARIAQDRAAGRVRDLSQD
;
A
#
# COMPACT_ATOMS: atom_id res chain seq x y z
N MET A 1 11.73 -10.17 -7.36
CA MET A 1 10.31 -9.78 -7.24
C MET A 1 9.49 -10.40 -8.35
N ARG A 2 8.26 -10.83 -8.05
CA ARG A 2 7.25 -11.35 -8.97
C ARG A 2 6.04 -10.39 -9.00
N GLU A 3 5.39 -10.23 -10.15
CA GLU A 3 4.15 -9.48 -10.28
C GLU A 3 3.01 -10.42 -10.68
N GLU A 4 1.85 -10.30 -10.02
CA GLU A 4 0.66 -11.13 -10.26
C GLU A 4 -0.63 -10.32 -10.05
N GLN A 5 -1.74 -10.82 -10.59
CA GLN A 5 -3.07 -10.31 -10.28
C GLN A 5 -3.68 -11.16 -9.15
N ILE A 6 -3.93 -10.55 -7.99
CA ILE A 6 -4.52 -11.23 -6.82
C ILE A 6 -5.75 -10.44 -6.38
N GLY A 7 -6.91 -11.10 -6.29
CA GLY A 7 -8.15 -10.44 -5.85
C GLY A 7 -8.56 -9.26 -6.73
N GLY A 8 -8.18 -9.27 -8.02
CA GLY A 8 -8.43 -8.15 -8.92
C GLY A 8 -7.46 -6.98 -8.78
N LEU A 9 -6.39 -7.10 -7.99
CA LEU A 9 -5.34 -6.08 -7.83
C LEU A 9 -4.01 -6.51 -8.44
N ARG A 10 -3.34 -5.59 -9.14
CA ARG A 10 -1.94 -5.78 -9.52
C ARG A 10 -1.13 -5.83 -8.22
N THR A 11 -0.26 -6.82 -8.09
CA THR A 11 0.41 -7.11 -6.82
C THR A 11 1.86 -7.49 -7.05
N ARG A 12 2.77 -6.82 -6.34
CA ARG A 12 4.20 -7.17 -6.26
C ARG A 12 4.48 -8.08 -5.08
N ILE A 13 5.34 -9.07 -5.27
CA ILE A 13 5.67 -10.08 -4.28
C ILE A 13 7.17 -10.31 -4.24
N THR A 14 7.76 -10.29 -3.05
CA THR A 14 9.19 -10.58 -2.81
C THR A 14 9.39 -11.35 -1.50
N GLY A 15 10.64 -11.73 -1.21
CA GLY A 15 10.98 -12.54 -0.04
C GLY A 15 10.54 -14.00 -0.19
N GLY A 16 10.11 -14.64 0.89
CA GLY A 16 9.82 -16.07 0.91
C GLY A 16 11.08 -16.93 0.84
N THR A 17 10.93 -18.23 0.59
CA THR A 17 12.06 -19.17 0.53
C THR A 17 12.85 -19.10 -0.78
N ASP A 18 12.34 -18.40 -1.79
CA ASP A 18 12.89 -18.32 -3.15
C ASP A 18 13.14 -16.88 -3.62
N GLY A 19 12.98 -15.88 -2.74
CA GLY A 19 13.07 -14.46 -3.09
C GLY A 19 11.94 -13.94 -3.98
N LYS A 20 10.92 -14.76 -4.26
CA LYS A 20 9.77 -14.45 -5.13
C LYS A 20 8.44 -14.70 -4.42
N GLY A 21 8.43 -14.90 -3.11
CA GLY A 21 7.24 -15.11 -2.29
C GLY A 21 6.78 -16.57 -2.17
N GLY A 22 7.65 -17.53 -2.50
CA GLY A 22 7.41 -18.95 -2.28
C GLY A 22 7.49 -19.36 -0.81
N GLY A 23 7.08 -20.59 -0.53
CA GLY A 23 7.08 -21.18 0.82
C GLY A 23 5.83 -20.86 1.64
N ARG A 24 5.81 -21.35 2.89
CA ARG A 24 4.67 -21.25 3.81
C ARG A 24 4.95 -20.39 5.04
N GLY A 25 6.00 -19.55 4.99
CA GLY A 25 6.35 -18.63 6.07
C GLY A 25 5.33 -17.50 6.23
N PRO A 26 5.55 -16.61 7.22
CA PRO A 26 4.70 -15.44 7.46
C PRO A 26 4.53 -14.57 6.22
N LEU A 27 3.44 -13.80 6.19
CA LEU A 27 3.18 -12.80 5.15
C LEU A 27 3.09 -11.43 5.80
N VAL A 28 3.74 -10.46 5.17
CA VAL A 28 3.58 -9.03 5.47
C VAL A 28 2.90 -8.40 4.26
N LEU A 29 1.74 -7.76 4.49
CA LEU A 29 1.00 -7.02 3.49
C LEU A 29 1.21 -5.52 3.72
N LEU A 30 1.77 -4.82 2.75
CA LEU A 30 2.05 -3.39 2.85
C LEU A 30 1.20 -2.63 1.84
N LEU A 31 0.33 -1.75 2.35
CA LEU A 31 -0.58 -0.93 1.56
C LEU A 31 -0.03 0.49 1.47
N HIS A 32 0.24 0.96 0.25
CA HIS A 32 0.77 2.31 0.02
C HIS A 32 -0.23 3.39 0.44
N GLY A 33 0.29 4.61 0.68
CA GLY A 33 -0.52 5.77 1.04
C GLY A 33 -1.31 6.37 -0.13
N PHE A 34 -2.30 7.20 0.15
CA PHE A 34 -3.09 7.88 -0.88
C PHE A 34 -2.19 8.71 -1.82
N GLY A 35 -2.28 8.47 -3.14
CA GLY A 35 -1.49 9.19 -4.14
C GLY A 35 -0.09 8.62 -4.39
N ALA A 36 0.36 7.65 -3.59
CA ALA A 36 1.62 6.96 -3.83
C ALA A 36 1.50 5.94 -4.98
N PRO A 37 2.61 5.61 -5.66
CA PRO A 37 2.63 4.52 -6.63
C PRO A 37 2.55 3.16 -5.94
N GLY A 38 2.18 2.13 -6.71
CA GLY A 38 2.00 0.77 -6.21
C GLY A 38 3.29 0.08 -5.72
N ASP A 39 4.46 0.64 -6.00
CA ASP A 39 5.77 0.12 -5.63
C ASP A 39 6.48 0.94 -4.53
N ASP A 40 5.87 2.01 -4.01
CA ASP A 40 6.44 2.94 -3.02
C ASP A 40 7.10 2.19 -1.84
N LEU A 41 6.40 1.19 -1.31
CA LEU A 41 6.82 0.47 -0.12
C LEU A 41 7.74 -0.73 -0.39
N VAL A 42 8.05 -1.06 -1.65
CA VAL A 42 8.79 -2.29 -1.98
C VAL A 42 10.17 -2.33 -1.30
N SER A 43 10.85 -1.18 -1.23
CA SER A 43 12.17 -1.07 -0.60
C SER A 43 12.18 -1.38 0.90
N LEU A 44 11.01 -1.35 1.58
CA LEU A 44 10.93 -1.74 2.99
C LEU A 44 11.24 -3.23 3.21
N ALA A 45 11.05 -4.09 2.19
CA ALA A 45 11.41 -5.50 2.28
C ALA A 45 12.91 -5.72 2.53
N ASP A 46 13.76 -4.77 2.13
CA ASP A 46 15.21 -4.89 2.25
C ASP A 46 15.74 -4.45 3.63
N VAL A 47 14.94 -3.71 4.40
CA VAL A 47 15.38 -3.09 5.66
C VAL A 47 14.62 -3.58 6.90
N LEU A 48 13.45 -4.20 6.72
CA LEU A 48 12.67 -4.73 7.84
C LEU A 48 13.28 -6.02 8.41
N ASN A 49 13.55 -6.03 9.72
CA ASN A 49 13.97 -7.22 10.42
C ASN A 49 12.78 -8.16 10.67
N VAL A 50 12.67 -9.23 9.88
CA VAL A 50 11.56 -10.18 9.91
C VAL A 50 12.06 -11.63 9.97
N PRO A 51 11.24 -12.60 10.43
CA PRO A 51 11.61 -14.01 10.40
C PRO A 51 11.99 -14.51 9.00
N THR A 52 12.96 -15.42 8.92
CA THR A 52 13.36 -16.06 7.66
C THR A 52 12.17 -16.72 6.97
N GLY A 53 12.10 -16.57 5.64
CA GLY A 53 11.00 -17.10 4.83
C GLY A 53 9.73 -16.25 4.86
N THR A 54 9.76 -15.06 5.50
CA THR A 54 8.69 -14.06 5.37
C THR A 54 8.59 -13.60 3.92
N LYS A 55 7.37 -13.59 3.38
CA LYS A 55 7.05 -13.01 2.07
C LYS A 55 6.39 -11.64 2.25
N PHE A 56 6.73 -10.72 1.37
CA PHE A 56 6.14 -9.39 1.33
C PHE A 56 5.22 -9.27 0.12
N VAL A 57 4.07 -8.63 0.32
CA VAL A 57 3.04 -8.44 -0.71
C VAL A 57 2.66 -6.96 -0.73
N PHE A 58 2.69 -6.38 -1.93
CA PHE A 58 2.43 -4.96 -2.20
C PHE A 58 1.37 -4.84 -3.28
N PRO A 59 0.08 -4.84 -2.90
CA PRO A 59 -1.01 -4.63 -3.86
C PRO A 59 -1.11 -3.14 -4.21
N GLU A 60 -1.47 -2.86 -5.46
CA GLU A 60 -1.75 -1.51 -5.93
C GLU A 60 -3.21 -1.15 -5.66
N GLY A 61 -3.47 0.04 -5.13
CA GLY A 61 -4.84 0.55 -4.95
C GLY A 61 -5.62 0.52 -6.28
N PRO A 62 -6.92 0.19 -6.30
CA PRO A 62 -7.69 -0.01 -7.54
C PRO A 62 -7.98 1.30 -8.28
N LEU A 63 -7.97 2.44 -7.61
CA LEU A 63 -8.26 3.74 -8.22
C LEU A 63 -6.98 4.37 -8.78
N SER A 64 -7.02 4.77 -10.05
CA SER A 64 -6.01 5.68 -10.61
C SER A 64 -6.41 7.11 -10.32
N LEU A 65 -5.47 7.92 -9.86
CA LEU A 65 -5.70 9.35 -9.68
C LEU A 65 -5.21 10.12 -10.90
N SER A 66 -6.02 11.05 -11.39
CA SER A 66 -5.68 11.92 -12.54
C SER A 66 -4.79 13.11 -12.14
N PHE A 67 -4.51 13.26 -10.85
CA PHE A 67 -3.66 14.30 -10.28
C PHE A 67 -2.50 13.65 -9.51
N GLY A 68 -1.28 14.14 -9.71
CA GLY A 68 -0.06 13.53 -9.15
C GLY A 68 0.89 12.99 -10.23
N SER A 69 1.82 12.10 -9.84
CA SER A 69 2.62 11.31 -10.79
C SER A 69 1.73 10.37 -11.60
N SER A 70 2.19 9.94 -12.79
CA SER A 70 1.44 9.06 -13.70
C SER A 70 0.93 7.77 -13.05
N ASP A 71 1.57 7.33 -11.97
CA ASP A 71 1.31 6.07 -11.31
C ASP A 71 0.61 6.24 -9.95
N ALA A 72 0.07 7.42 -9.64
CA ALA A 72 -0.62 7.67 -8.38
C ALA A 72 -1.87 6.77 -8.22
N ARG A 73 -1.90 6.01 -7.12
CA ARG A 73 -2.98 5.06 -6.81
C ARG A 73 -3.72 5.45 -5.53
N ALA A 74 -4.94 4.95 -5.37
CA ALA A 74 -5.70 5.05 -4.12
C ALA A 74 -6.60 3.84 -3.87
N TRP A 75 -6.82 3.56 -2.58
CA TRP A 75 -7.76 2.56 -2.08
C TRP A 75 -9.20 3.08 -2.10
N TRP A 76 -9.38 4.34 -1.72
CA TRP A 76 -10.62 5.10 -1.76
C TRP A 76 -10.30 6.57 -1.98
N LEU A 77 -11.26 7.36 -2.46
CA LEU A 77 -11.09 8.81 -2.60
C LEU A 77 -11.11 9.48 -1.22
N ILE A 78 -10.18 10.42 -1.01
CA ILE A 78 -10.13 11.24 0.20
C ILE A 78 -10.54 12.66 -0.17
N ASP A 79 -11.53 13.20 0.53
CA ASP A 79 -11.92 14.60 0.41
C ASP A 79 -10.91 15.50 1.14
N MET A 80 -9.84 15.84 0.43
CA MET A 80 -8.78 16.69 0.93
C MET A 80 -9.27 18.11 1.21
N ALA A 81 -10.24 18.62 0.45
CA ALA A 81 -10.80 19.94 0.65
C ALA A 81 -11.56 20.01 1.97
N ARG A 82 -12.39 19.02 2.25
CA ARG A 82 -13.10 18.91 3.54
C ARG A 82 -12.14 18.79 4.71
N ILE A 83 -11.12 17.94 4.59
CA ILE A 83 -10.10 17.77 5.64
C ILE A 83 -9.38 19.10 5.92
N ALA A 84 -9.00 19.85 4.88
CA ALA A 84 -8.35 21.15 5.03
C ALA A 84 -9.28 22.17 5.71
N GLN A 85 -10.55 22.22 5.33
CA GLN A 85 -11.55 23.09 5.96
C GLN A 85 -11.80 22.75 7.43
N ASP A 86 -11.92 21.46 7.76
CA ASP A 86 -12.12 21.02 9.15
C ASP A 86 -10.91 21.36 10.03
N ARG A 87 -9.69 21.16 9.51
CA ARG A 87 -8.46 21.57 10.18
C ARG A 87 -8.39 23.08 10.40
N ALA A 88 -8.68 23.89 9.39
CA ALA A 88 -8.66 25.35 9.49
C ALA A 88 -9.69 25.88 10.52
N ALA A 89 -10.82 25.18 10.67
CA ALA A 89 -11.85 25.50 11.64
C ALA A 89 -11.62 24.89 13.04
N GLY A 90 -10.48 24.21 13.27
CA GLY A 90 -10.16 23.58 14.55
C GLY A 90 -11.04 22.39 14.92
N ARG A 91 -11.73 21.79 13.94
CA ARG A 91 -12.56 20.59 14.18
C ARG A 91 -11.67 19.36 14.22
N VAL A 92 -11.66 18.67 15.36
CA VAL A 92 -11.03 17.36 15.48
C VAL A 92 -11.88 16.35 14.71
N ARG A 93 -11.29 15.66 13.74
CA ARG A 93 -11.93 14.54 13.06
C ARG A 93 -11.66 13.27 13.87
N ASP A 94 -12.69 12.76 14.52
CA ASP A 94 -12.67 11.45 15.17
C ASP A 94 -13.13 10.39 14.16
N LEU A 95 -12.24 9.45 13.85
CA LEU A 95 -12.50 8.34 12.92
C LEU A 95 -12.89 7.04 13.66
N SER A 96 -12.97 7.06 15.00
CA SER A 96 -13.30 5.86 15.78
C SER A 96 -14.77 5.44 15.70
N GLN A 97 -15.63 6.33 15.16
CA GLN A 97 -17.08 6.13 15.05
C GLN A 97 -17.57 6.00 13.60
N ASP A 98 -16.65 6.05 12.62
CA ASP A 98 -16.91 5.94 11.18
C ASP A 98 -16.88 4.48 10.71
#